data_AF-A0A2D6X2V1-F1
#
_entry.id   AF-A0A2D6X2V1-F1
#
_cell.length_a   1.000
_cell.length_b   1.000
_cell.length_c   1.000
_cell.angle_alpha   90.00
_cell.angle_beta   90.00
_cell.angle_gamma   90.00
#
_symmetry.space_group_name_H-M   'P 1'
#
loop_
_entity.id
_entity.type
_entity.pdbx_description
1 polymer ?
#
loop_
_entity_poly.entity_id
_entity_poly.type
_entity_poly.pdbx_seq_one_letter_code
_entity_poly.pdbx_strand_id
1 'polypeptide(L)' 'MKIYEVKQQSNNLQWHTLAFLKNKGDAEKYQLLYNTKVVVYPTKVVEHRLTELKDFEDELEG' A
#
# COMPACT_ATOMS: atom_id res chain seq x y z
N MET A 1 -6.57 6.73 13.82
CA MET A 1 -6.63 5.27 13.47
C MET A 1 -5.43 4.95 12.58
N LYS A 2 -4.87 3.72 12.60
CA LYS A 2 -3.74 3.35 11.73
C LYS A 2 -4.22 2.62 10.49
N ILE A 3 -3.66 2.97 9.33
CA ILE A 3 -3.86 2.27 8.07
C ILE A 3 -2.50 1.97 7.46
N TYR A 4 -2.39 0.79 6.87
CA TYR A 4 -1.21 0.24 6.22
C TYR A 4 -1.49 0.16 4.73
N GLU A 5 -0.76 0.95 3.97
CA GLU A 5 -0.88 0.99 2.51
C GLU A 5 0.22 0.14 1.90
N VAL A 6 -0.15 -0.81 1.04
CA VAL A 6 0.79 -1.61 0.27
C VAL A 6 0.97 -0.96 -1.10
N LYS A 7 2.20 -0.58 -1.45
CA LYS A 7 2.55 -0.01 -2.75
C LYS A 7 3.46 -0.94 -3.56
N GLN A 8 3.35 -0.87 -4.88
CA GLN A 8 4.28 -1.46 -5.84
C GLN A 8 4.94 -0.36 -6.67
N GLN A 9 6.23 -0.49 -6.94
CA GLN A 9 6.94 0.38 -7.86
C GLN A 9 6.81 -0.14 -9.29
N SER A 10 6.38 0.69 -10.24
CA SER A 10 6.36 0.36 -11.66
C SER A 10 7.71 0.59 -12.33
N ASN A 11 7.87 0.12 -13.57
CA ASN A 11 9.09 0.34 -14.38
C ASN A 11 9.46 1.81 -14.58
N ASN A 12 8.49 2.71 -14.50
CA ASN A 12 8.68 4.16 -14.58
C ASN A 12 9.04 4.79 -13.20
N LEU A 13 9.43 3.97 -12.21
CA LEU A 13 9.74 4.34 -10.83
C LEU A 13 8.57 4.93 -10.03
N GLN A 14 7.36 5.00 -10.59
CA GLN A 14 6.18 5.46 -9.89
C GLN A 14 5.68 4.40 -8.92
N TRP A 15 5.18 4.83 -7.77
CA TRP A 15 4.56 3.94 -6.79
C TRP A 15 3.06 3.95 -6.99
N HIS A 16 2.48 2.77 -7.18
CA HIS A 16 1.04 2.58 -7.27
C HIS A 16 0.53 1.81 -6.06
N THR A 17 -0.66 2.17 -5.61
CA THR A 17 -1.31 1.55 -4.47
C THR A 17 -1.94 0.22 -4.88
N LEU A 18 -1.64 -0.82 -4.10
CA LEU A 18 -2.22 -2.15 -4.29
C LEU A 18 -3.40 -2.38 -3.33
N ALA A 19 -3.27 -1.94 -2.08
CA ALA A 19 -4.28 -2.16 -1.05
C ALA A 19 -4.09 -1.24 0.17
N PHE A 20 -5.20 -0.95 0.86
CA PHE A 20 -5.22 -0.33 2.18
C PHE A 20 -5.74 -1.33 3.22
N LEU A 21 -5.03 -1.49 4.32
CA LEU A 21 -5.32 -2.49 5.35
C LEU A 21 -5.26 -1.87 6.75
N LYS A 22 -6.14 -2.29 7.66
CA LYS A 22 -6.19 -1.77 9.04
C LYS A 22 -5.20 -2.47 9.98
N ASN A 23 -4.72 -3.66 9.59
CA ASN A 23 -3.83 -4.50 10.37
C ASN A 23 -2.48 -4.65 9.65
N LYS A 24 -1.39 -4.43 10.38
CA LYS A 24 -0.03 -4.54 9.86
C LYS A 24 0.30 -5.96 9.39
N GLY A 25 -0.07 -6.97 10.18
CA GLY A 25 0.28 -8.36 9.86
C GLY A 25 -0.39 -8.85 8.58
N ASP A 26 -1.58 -8.33 8.26
CA ASP A 26 -2.27 -8.66 7.01
C ASP A 26 -1.63 -7.93 5.82
N ALA A 27 -1.15 -6.70 6.02
CA ALA A 27 -0.40 -5.96 5.00
C ALA A 27 0.93 -6.63 4.63
N GLU A 28 1.66 -7.14 5.62
CA GLU A 28 2.90 -7.89 5.41
C GLU A 28 2.66 -9.21 4.67
N LYS A 29 1.60 -9.96 5.04
CA LYS A 29 1.20 -11.19 4.31
C LYS A 29 0.79 -10.89 2.88
N TYR A 30 0.04 -9.81 2.65
CA TYR A 30 -0.36 -9.38 1.32
C TYR A 30 0.87 -9.01 0.47
N GLN A 31 1.81 -8.25 1.04
CA GLN A 31 3.08 -7.93 0.38
C GLN A 31 3.86 -9.20 -0.02
N LEU A 32 3.97 -10.16 0.90
CA LEU A 32 4.67 -11.43 0.64
C LEU A 32 4.03 -12.22 -0.49
N LEU A 33 2.70 -12.40 -0.47
CA LEU A 33 1.94 -13.06 -1.53
C LEU A 33 2.13 -12.36 -2.88
N TYR A 34 2.12 -11.03 -2.87
CA TYR A 34 2.26 -10.26 -4.10
C TYR A 34 3.66 -10.40 -4.71
N ASN A 35 4.69 -10.52 -3.86
CA ASN A 35 6.07 -10.76 -4.28
C ASN A 35 6.33 -12.18 -4.85
N THR A 36 5.40 -13.13 -4.74
CA THR A 36 5.56 -14.47 -5.35
C THR A 36 5.12 -14.51 -6.83
N LYS A 37 4.69 -13.39 -7.42
CA LYS A 37 4.29 -13.33 -8.84
C LYS A 37 5.51 -13.45 -9.77
N VAL A 38 5.31 -14.04 -10.96
CA VAL A 38 6.37 -14.31 -11.97
C VAL A 38 7.11 -13.04 -12.42
N VAL A 39 6.47 -11.88 -12.36
CA VAL A 39 7.09 -10.55 -12.54
C VAL A 39 6.99 -9.81 -11.21
N VAL A 40 8.12 -9.66 -10.52
CA VAL A 40 8.19 -8.98 -9.22
C VAL A 40 8.72 -7.58 -9.44
N TYR A 41 7.88 -6.57 -9.21
CA TYR A 41 8.39 -5.21 -8.97
C TYR A 41 8.47 -4.93 -7.47
N PRO A 42 9.38 -4.06 -7.01
CA PRO A 42 9.55 -3.76 -5.59
C PRO A 42 8.24 -3.34 -4.92
N THR A 43 7.97 -3.90 -3.74
CA THR A 43 6.79 -3.53 -2.92
C THR A 43 7.22 -2.98 -1.57
N LYS A 44 6.42 -2.09 -0.98
CA LYS A 44 6.63 -1.57 0.38
C LYS A 44 5.31 -1.36 1.11
N VAL A 45 5.36 -1.40 2.43
CA VAL A 45 4.26 -1.01 3.32
C VAL A 45 4.53 0.38 3.87
N VAL A 46 3.56 1.28 3.74
CA VAL A 46 3.59 2.64 4.30
C VAL A 46 2.57 2.73 5.43
N GLU A 47 3.00 3.13 6.64
CA GLU A 47 2.11 3.36 7.78
C GLU A 47 1.62 4.80 7.76
N HIS A 48 0.30 4.96 7.75
CA HIS A 48 -0.36 6.27 7.80
C HIS A 48 -1.09 6.44 9.13
N ARG A 49 -0.93 7.62 9.74
CA ARG A 49 -1.75 8.06 10.87
C ARG A 49 -2.90 8.89 10.34
N LEU A 50 -4.12 8.35 10.42
CA LEU A 50 -5.32 9.13 10.18
C LEU A 50 -5.55 10.09 11.36
N THR A 51 -5.30 11.37 11.13
CA THR A 51 -5.71 12.48 12.00
C THR A 51 -7.15 12.92 11.68
N GLU A 52 -7.56 12.97 10.41
CA GLU A 52 -8.92 13.31 9.99
C GLU A 52 -9.39 12.42 8.80
N LEU A 53 -10.69 12.13 8.71
CA LEU A 53 -11.27 11.25 7.67
C LEU A 53 -11.19 11.86 6.25
N LYS A 54 -11.03 13.18 6.13
CA LYS A 54 -10.98 13.91 4.86
C LYS A 54 -9.71 13.63 4.06
N ASP A 55 -8.59 13.40 4.73
CA ASP A 55 -7.30 13.13 4.06
C ASP A 55 -7.32 11.82 3.24
N PHE A 56 -8.31 10.95 3.48
CA PHE A 56 -8.42 9.65 2.82
C PHE A 56 -9.21 9.70 1.49
N GLU A 57 -10.07 10.71 1.29
CA GLU A 57 -10.84 10.86 0.05
C GLU A 57 -9.98 11.48 -1.06
N ASP A 58 -9.11 12.45 -0.73
CA ASP A 58 -8.24 13.13 -1.69
C ASP A 58 -7.13 12.22 -2.28
N GLU A 59 -6.67 11.19 -1.56
CA GLU A 59 -5.66 10.24 -2.06
C GLU A 59 -6.23 9.15 -2.99
N LEU A 60 -7.56 8.97 -3.04
CA LEU A 60 -8.21 7.96 -3.89
C LEU A 60 -8.64 8.50 -5.26
N GLU A 61 -8.70 9.83 -5.43
CA GLU A 61 -9.15 10.50 -6.66
C GLU A 61 -8.02 11.08 -7.53
N GLY A 62 -6.75 11.01 -7.09
CA GLY A 62 -5.57 11.51 -7.83
C GLY A 62 -4.67 10.42 -8.42
#